data_AF-A0A818HWZ9-F1
#
_entry.id   AF-A0A818HWZ9-F1
#
_cell.length_a   1.000
_cell.length_b   1.000
_cell.length_c   1.000
_cell.angle_alpha   90.00
_cell.angle_beta   90.00
_cell.angle_gamma   90.00
#
_symmetry.space_group_name_H-M   'P 1'
#
loop_
_entity.id
_entity.type
_entity.pdbx_description
1 polymer ?
#
loop_
_entity_poly.entity_id
_entity_poly.type
_entity_poly.pdbx_seq_one_letter_code
_entity_poly.pdbx_strand_id
1 'polypeptide(L)'
;MCVFECRILPKIRMTHEEFVHKDGAWDLQNETTKERTAQCFLHVDDESMNRYHNRARQILVASGSTTFKKLVNKWNTALIG
;
A
#
# COMPACT_ATOMS: atom_id res chain seq x y z
N MET A 1 -3.01 -6.75 -10.53
CA MET A 1 -2.42 -7.20 -9.25
C MET A 1 -3.19 -6.49 -8.16
N CYS A 2 -3.68 -7.20 -7.15
CA CYS A 2 -4.72 -6.72 -6.24
C CYS A 2 -4.31 -5.44 -5.48
N VAL A 3 -4.78 -4.27 -5.93
CA VAL A 3 -4.79 -2.98 -5.20
C VAL A 3 -3.41 -2.31 -5.02
N PHE A 4 -2.32 -3.02 -5.35
CA PHE A 4 -0.95 -2.53 -5.28
C PHE A 4 -0.30 -2.45 -6.66
N GLU A 5 0.38 -1.34 -6.90
CA GLU A 5 1.34 -1.18 -7.98
C GLU A 5 2.71 -1.69 -7.55
N CYS A 6 3.27 -2.59 -8.36
CA CYS A 6 4.55 -3.23 -8.09
C CYS A 6 5.56 -2.82 -9.17
N ARG A 7 6.73 -2.31 -8.75
CA ARG A 7 7.84 -2.00 -9.66
C ARG A 7 9.07 -2.81 -9.28
N ILE A 8 9.51 -3.70 -10.16
CA ILE A 8 10.68 -4.55 -9.93
C ILE A 8 11.93 -3.90 -10.53
N LEU A 9 12.99 -3.80 -9.73
CA LEU A 9 14.31 -3.33 -10.15
C LEU A 9 15.36 -4.42 -9.87
N PRO A 10 15.95 -5.02 -10.92
CA PRO A 10 17.06 -5.97 -10.76
C PRO A 10 18.31 -5.30 -10.19
N LYS A 11 19.04 -6.00 -9.31
CA LYS A 11 20.28 -5.51 -8.70
C LYS A 11 21.32 -5.10 -9.75
N ILE A 12 21.44 -5.89 -10.81
CA ILE A 12 22.39 -5.65 -11.93
C ILE A 12 22.15 -4.34 -12.69
N ARG A 13 21.00 -3.69 -12.51
CA ARG A 13 20.61 -2.44 -13.19
C ARG A 13 20.54 -1.26 -12.22
N MET A 14 20.91 -1.46 -10.96
CA MET A 14 20.98 -0.37 -9.98
C MET A 14 22.22 0.48 -10.25
N THR A 15 22.03 1.80 -10.38
CA THR A 15 23.10 2.78 -10.60
C THR A 15 23.94 3.03 -9.35
N HIS A 16 23.40 2.74 -8.16
CA HIS A 16 24.11 2.75 -6.89
C HIS A 16 24.03 1.35 -6.27
N GLU A 17 25.16 0.81 -5.83
CA GLU A 17 25.29 -0.58 -5.35
C GLU A 17 24.56 -0.87 -4.02
N GLU A 18 23.98 0.14 -3.37
CA GLU A 18 23.30 -0.01 -2.10
C GLU A 18 21.80 -0.24 -2.27
N PHE A 19 21.35 -1.36 -1.69
CA PHE A 19 19.93 -1.64 -1.53
C PHE A 19 19.30 -0.60 -0.61
N VAL A 20 18.31 0.12 -1.12
CA VAL A 20 17.51 1.03 -0.30
C VAL A 20 16.61 0.18 0.59
N HIS A 21 17.01 -0.04 1.85
CA HIS A 21 16.16 -0.64 2.87
C HIS A 21 15.12 0.40 3.30
N LYS A 22 13.96 0.37 2.64
CA LYS A 22 12.76 1.12 3.04
C LYS A 22 11.64 0.12 3.26
N ASP A 23 10.77 0.39 4.22
CA ASP A 23 9.65 -0.50 4.58
C ASP A 23 8.67 -0.81 3.43
N GLY A 24 8.71 -0.01 2.35
CA GLY A 24 7.93 -0.21 1.11
C GLY A 24 8.65 -0.98 -0.02
N ALA A 25 9.81 -1.59 0.26
CA ALA A 25 10.57 -2.38 -0.71
C ALA A 25 10.70 -3.84 -0.24
N TRP A 26 10.36 -4.78 -1.12
CA TRP A 26 10.56 -6.21 -0.91
C TRP A 26 11.80 -6.69 -1.63
N ASP A 27 12.71 -7.32 -0.88
CA ASP A 27 13.86 -8.00 -1.46
C ASP A 27 13.42 -9.35 -2.03
N LEU A 28 13.62 -9.54 -3.35
CA LEU A 28 13.31 -10.77 -4.05
C LEU A 28 14.55 -11.68 -4.07
N GLN A 29 14.39 -12.88 -3.51
CA GLN A 29 15.43 -13.89 -3.44
C GLN A 29 15.28 -14.91 -4.58
N ASN A 30 16.40 -15.24 -5.23
CA ASN A 30 16.44 -16.33 -6.19
C ASN A 30 16.36 -17.68 -5.45
N GLU A 31 15.48 -18.56 -5.92
CA GLU A 31 15.23 -19.85 -5.27
C GLU A 31 16.44 -20.79 -5.27
N THR A 32 17.23 -20.81 -6.35
CA THR A 32 18.38 -21.71 -6.52
C THR A 32 19.62 -21.18 -5.81
N THR A 33 19.99 -19.91 -6.03
CA THR A 33 21.23 -19.34 -5.46
C THR A 33 21.06 -18.81 -4.04
N LYS A 34 19.81 -18.63 -3.58
CA LYS A 34 19.47 -17.98 -2.30
C LYS A 34 19.99 -16.55 -2.17
N GLU A 35 20.36 -15.91 -3.28
CA GLU A 35 20.82 -14.51 -3.29
C GLU A 35 19.66 -13.54 -3.56
N ARG A 36 19.74 -12.32 -3.01
CA ARG A 36 18.82 -11.23 -3.34
C ARG A 36 19.18 -10.63 -4.68
N THR A 37 18.35 -10.85 -5.70
CA THR A 37 18.65 -10.50 -7.09
C THR A 37 17.87 -9.30 -7.60
N ALA A 38 16.75 -8.95 -6.96
CA ALA A 38 15.93 -7.81 -7.33
C ALA A 38 15.22 -7.22 -6.11
N GLN A 39 14.78 -5.96 -6.23
CA GLN A 39 13.88 -5.32 -5.28
C GLN A 39 12.55 -5.02 -5.95
N CYS A 40 11.45 -5.27 -5.26
CA CYS A 40 10.11 -4.87 -5.67
C CYS A 40 9.65 -3.70 -4.81
N PHE A 41 9.39 -2.55 -5.43
CA PHE A 41 8.81 -1.39 -4.78
C PHE A 41 7.29 -1.47 -4.86
N LEU A 42 6.62 -1.33 -3.73
CA LEU A 42 5.17 -1.40 -3.62
C LEU A 42 4.59 -0.02 -3.38
N HIS A 43 3.57 0.33 -4.14
CA HIS A 43 2.75 1.52 -3.92
C HIS A 43 1.28 1.12 -3.97
N VAL A 44 0.42 1.87 -3.27
CA VAL A 44 -1.03 1.70 -3.40
C VAL A 44 -1.47 2.34 -4.71
N ASP A 45 -2.31 1.64 -5.45
CA ASP A 45 -2.88 2.14 -6.71
C ASP A 45 -3.74 3.41 -6.48
N ASP A 46 -3.66 4.35 -7.42
CA ASP A 46 -4.39 5.62 -7.39
C ASP A 46 -5.90 5.41 -7.35
N GLU A 47 -6.42 4.41 -8.07
CA GLU A 47 -7.86 4.10 -8.04
C GLU A 47 -8.31 3.70 -6.63
N SER A 48 -7.45 2.94 -5.93
CA SER A 48 -7.71 2.42 -4.60
C SER A 48 -7.63 3.52 -3.53
N MET A 49 -6.68 4.44 -3.66
CA MET A 49 -6.63 5.65 -2.83
C MET A 49 -7.87 6.52 -3.02
N ASN A 50 -8.31 6.74 -4.26
CA ASN A 50 -9.52 7.49 -4.56
C ASN A 50 -10.78 6.80 -4.00
N ARG A 51 -10.84 5.47 -4.06
CA ARG A 51 -11.94 4.69 -3.47
C ARG A 51 -12.01 4.86 -1.96
N TYR A 52 -10.87 4.80 -1.26
CA TYR A 52 -10.79 5.06 0.18
C TYR A 52 -11.22 6.49 0.53
N HIS A 53 -10.75 7.49 -0.23
CA HIS A 53 -11.17 8.88 -0.06
C HIS A 53 -12.69 9.04 -0.22
N ASN A 54 -13.27 8.40 -1.24
CA ASN A 54 -14.72 8.41 -1.47
C ASN A 54 -15.49 7.73 -0.34
N ARG A 55 -14.94 6.66 0.25
CA ARG A 55 -15.52 6.00 1.41
C ARG A 55 -15.55 6.93 2.63
N ALA A 56 -14.46 7.66 2.89
CA ALA A 56 -14.41 8.67 3.94
C ALA A 56 -15.47 9.76 3.74
N ARG A 57 -15.63 10.27 2.51
CA ARG A 57 -16.68 11.24 2.16
C ARG A 57 -18.08 10.71 2.47
N GLN A 58 -18.37 9.46 2.08
CA GLN A 58 -19.68 8.84 2.36
C GLN A 58 -19.97 8.73 3.86
N ILE A 59 -18.97 8.39 4.67
CA ILE A 59 -19.12 8.31 6.13
C ILE A 59 -19.53 9.67 6.70
N LEU A 60 -18.89 10.75 6.25
CA LEU A 60 -19.19 12.11 6.71
C LEU A 60 -20.58 12.59 6.24
N VAL A 61 -20.91 12.39 4.96
CA VAL A 61 -22.20 12.80 4.38
C VAL A 61 -23.38 12.10 5.06
N ALA A 62 -23.23 10.81 5.40
CA ALA A 62 -24.27 10.02 6.05
C ALA A 62 -24.40 10.25 7.57
N SER A 63 -23.54 11.11 8.17
CA SER A 63 -23.42 11.24 9.63
C SER A 63 -24.24 12.38 10.25
N GLY A 64 -25.20 12.96 9.51
CA GLY A 64 -25.94 14.17 9.90
C GLY A 64 -26.57 14.22 11.29
N SER A 65 -27.12 13.11 11.81
CA SER A 65 -27.68 13.03 13.18
C SER A 65 -27.25 11.75 13.91
N THR A 66 -26.08 11.22 13.58
CA THR A 66 -25.52 10.01 14.22
C THR A 66 -24.65 10.35 15.42
N THR A 67 -24.57 9.47 16.42
CA THR A 67 -23.68 9.66 17.57
C THR A 67 -22.21 9.59 17.16
N PHE A 68 -21.34 10.34 17.84
CA PHE A 68 -19.89 10.35 17.56
C PHE A 68 -19.26 8.95 17.64
N LYS A 69 -19.72 8.10 18.56
CA LYS A 69 -19.26 6.70 18.64
C LYS A 69 -19.54 5.91 17.35
N LYS A 70 -20.70 6.12 16.72
CA LYS A 70 -21.04 5.44 15.45
C LYS A 70 -20.18 5.95 14.29
N LEU A 71 -19.82 7.23 14.29
CA LEU A 71 -18.89 7.80 13.31
C LEU A 71 -17.50 7.16 13.43
N VAL A 72 -16.94 7.12 14.65
CA VAL A 72 -15.61 6.52 14.90
C VAL A 72 -15.61 5.02 14.54
N ASN A 73 -16.66 4.28 14.87
CA ASN A 73 -16.74 2.88 14.51
C ASN A 73 -16.72 2.66 12.99
N LYS A 74 -17.47 3.47 12.22
CA LYS A 74 -17.45 3.40 10.75
C LYS A 74 -16.09 3.76 10.17
N TRP A 75 -15.41 4.75 10.75
CA TRP A 75 -14.06 5.13 10.38
C TRP A 75 -13.06 3.99 10.63
N ASN A 76 -13.07 3.39 11.81
CA ASN A 76 -12.16 2.29 12.16
C ASN A 76 -12.37 1.08 11.25
N THR A 77 -13.61 0.73 10.92
CA THR A 77 -13.89 -0.34 9.95
C THR A 77 -13.35 0.00 8.56
N ALA A 78 -13.45 1.25 8.11
CA ALA A 78 -12.92 1.66 6.82
C ALA A 78 -11.39 1.73 6.79
N LEU A 79 -10.74 2.03 7.90
CA LEU A 79 -9.27 2.11 8.00
C LEU A 79 -8.60 0.73 8.02
N ILE A 80 -9.26 -0.26 8.63
CA ILE A 80 -8.71 -1.62 8.78
C ILE A 80 -8.94 -2.46 7.52
N GLY A 81 -10.03 -2.24 6.81
CA GLY A 81 -10.43 -3.00 5.61
C GLY A 81 -9.94 -2.37 4.33
#